data_AF-T0LRX6-F1
#
_entry.id   AF-T0LRX6-F1
#
_cell.length_a   1.000
_cell.length_b   1.000
_cell.length_c   1.000
_cell.angle_alpha   90.00
_cell.angle_beta   90.00
_cell.angle_gamma   90.00
#
_symmetry.space_group_name_H-M   'P 1'
#
loop_
_entity.id
_entity.type
_entity.pdbx_description
1 polymer ?
#
loop_
_entity_poly.entity_id
_entity_poly.type
_entity_poly.pdbx_seq_one_letter_code
_entity_poly.pdbx_strand_id
1 'polypeptide(L)'
;MASSSPLTAEQTSALFNILTHFETYREVEQFKQPETIDNYGYPFAAVSPKASEPDEAVVYASKSSAPLLQSLFTRFILPLPGVSSIVPEFWRVRVQGLIKKFAEADLSESYEKGALGTRKTLATASSTVIETVARGQIGGGPVSDPATRPKEYDLQNAGDLTRAWDDAMHGLVYENLCDELLDYLAETEEFDTHSSMTRAACDYILLHLATLCHQVLIVSPEGQYLVKLMDNLHKMVPYGMVRQTLRIGNAATMIAGMMKIFLAKLTVGGVSNWIGITSNAADGQNLMQR
;
A
#
# COMPACT_ATOMS: atom_id res chain seq x y z
N MET A 1 18.84 40.31 -15.20
CA MET A 1 18.57 39.00 -14.58
C MET A 1 17.38 39.18 -13.66
N ALA A 2 16.23 38.61 -13.98
CA ALA A 2 15.06 38.71 -13.12
C ALA A 2 15.33 37.91 -11.84
N SER A 3 15.26 38.57 -10.68
CA SER A 3 15.33 37.91 -9.38
C SER A 3 14.10 37.03 -9.23
N SER A 4 14.26 35.70 -9.33
CA SER A 4 13.18 34.77 -9.01
C SER A 4 12.90 34.86 -7.52
N SER A 5 11.77 35.45 -7.13
CA SER A 5 11.30 35.39 -5.75
C SER A 5 11.25 33.93 -5.27
N PRO A 6 11.68 33.63 -4.03
CA PRO A 6 11.58 32.28 -3.50
C PRO A 6 10.11 31.83 -3.49
N LEU A 7 9.89 30.54 -3.74
CA LEU A 7 8.55 29.94 -3.69
C LEU A 7 7.98 30.07 -2.27
N THR A 8 6.66 30.25 -2.17
CA THR A 8 5.97 30.17 -0.88
C THR A 8 6.01 28.74 -0.33
N ALA A 9 5.72 28.56 0.95
CA ALA A 9 5.64 27.22 1.56
C ALA A 9 4.60 26.33 0.85
N GLU A 10 3.44 26.88 0.53
CA GLU A 10 2.38 26.20 -0.22
C GLU A 10 2.85 25.81 -1.63
N GLN A 11 3.51 26.71 -2.35
CA GLN A 11 4.05 26.44 -3.68
C GLN A 11 5.13 25.37 -3.65
N THR A 12 5.97 25.38 -2.62
CA THR A 12 7.03 24.38 -2.43
C THR A 12 6.44 23.00 -2.14
N SER A 13 5.44 22.93 -1.25
CA SER A 13 4.71 21.69 -0.94
C SER A 13 3.97 21.13 -2.17
N ALA A 14 3.27 22.00 -2.91
CA ALA A 14 2.61 21.60 -4.15
C ALA A 14 3.61 21.09 -5.20
N LEU A 15 4.73 21.80 -5.38
CA LEU A 15 5.79 21.39 -6.30
C LEU A 15 6.40 20.04 -5.90
N PHE A 16 6.66 19.84 -4.60
CA PHE A 16 7.15 18.58 -4.06
C PHE A 16 6.20 17.41 -4.38
N ASN A 17 4.89 17.59 -4.18
CA ASN A 17 3.88 16.58 -4.50
C ASN A 17 3.86 16.25 -5.99
N ILE A 18 3.89 17.28 -6.85
CA ILE A 18 3.89 17.14 -8.30
C ILE A 18 5.15 16.42 -8.78
N LEU A 19 6.34 16.84 -8.34
CA LEU A 19 7.60 16.24 -8.76
C LEU A 19 7.72 14.80 -8.30
N THR A 20 7.30 14.48 -7.07
CA THR A 20 7.31 13.11 -6.57
C THR A 20 6.36 12.22 -7.37
N HIS A 21 5.21 12.74 -7.79
CA HIS A 21 4.29 12.03 -8.67
C HIS A 21 4.91 11.69 -10.02
N PHE A 22 5.45 12.72 -10.70
CA PHE A 22 6.09 12.54 -12.00
C PHE A 22 7.27 11.58 -11.93
N GLU A 23 8.11 11.70 -10.90
CA GLU A 23 9.26 10.83 -10.71
C GLU A 23 8.85 9.38 -10.44
N THR A 24 7.92 9.16 -9.49
CA THR A 24 7.44 7.81 -9.16
C THR A 24 6.85 7.13 -10.39
N TYR A 25 5.97 7.82 -11.11
CA TYR A 25 5.33 7.28 -12.31
C TYR A 25 6.35 6.99 -13.42
N ARG A 26 7.32 7.89 -13.62
CA ARG A 26 8.41 7.70 -14.59
C ARG A 26 9.24 6.46 -14.27
N GLU A 27 9.65 6.28 -13.01
CA GLU A 27 10.44 5.11 -12.59
C GLU A 27 9.66 3.80 -12.79
N VAL A 28 8.36 3.78 -12.48
CA VAL A 28 7.50 2.61 -12.73
C VAL A 28 7.41 2.31 -14.23
N GLU A 29 7.27 3.32 -15.08
CA GLU A 29 7.23 3.14 -16.53
C GLU A 29 8.59 2.68 -17.11
N GLN A 30 9.72 3.04 -16.49
CA GLN A 30 11.04 2.62 -16.96
C GLN A 30 11.22 1.10 -16.89
N PHE A 31 10.48 0.37 -16.06
CA PHE A 31 10.53 -1.10 -16.01
C PHE A 31 10.07 -1.80 -17.31
N LYS A 32 9.56 -1.05 -18.28
CA LYS A 32 9.38 -1.54 -19.65
C LYS A 32 10.71 -1.85 -20.34
N GLN A 33 11.80 -1.19 -19.93
CA GLN A 33 13.13 -1.40 -20.49
C GLN A 33 13.87 -2.47 -19.69
N PRO A 34 14.39 -3.53 -20.33
CA PRO A 34 15.15 -4.59 -19.66
C PRO A 34 16.36 -4.06 -18.88
N GLU A 35 16.95 -2.97 -19.36
CA GLU A 35 18.13 -2.31 -18.77
C GLU A 35 17.84 -1.64 -17.41
N THR A 36 16.57 -1.36 -17.11
CA THR A 36 16.17 -0.69 -15.86
C THR A 36 16.49 -1.56 -14.66
N ILE A 37 16.17 -2.86 -14.70
CA ILE A 37 16.47 -3.75 -13.57
C ILE A 37 17.96 -4.06 -13.43
N ASP A 38 18.69 -4.11 -14.56
CA ASP A 38 20.14 -4.28 -14.55
C ASP A 38 20.79 -3.07 -13.85
N ASN A 39 20.34 -1.84 -14.13
CA ASN A 39 20.85 -0.63 -13.49
C ASN A 39 20.12 -0.22 -12.20
N TYR A 40 19.30 -1.09 -11.60
CA TYR A 40 18.52 -0.74 -10.41
C TYR A 40 19.40 -0.54 -9.17
N GLY A 41 20.48 -1.31 -9.03
CA GLY A 41 21.35 -1.34 -7.85
C GLY A 41 21.02 -2.47 -6.88
N TYR A 42 21.71 -2.52 -5.73
CA TYR A 42 21.57 -3.60 -4.75
C TYR A 42 20.10 -3.87 -4.40
N PRO A 43 19.63 -5.15 -4.42
CA PRO A 43 20.41 -6.40 -4.55
C PRO A 43 20.57 -6.91 -5.99
N PHE A 44 20.17 -6.16 -7.01
CA PHE A 44 20.21 -6.56 -8.43
C PHE A 44 21.55 -6.18 -9.08
N ALA A 45 22.08 -7.05 -9.95
CA ALA A 45 23.42 -6.88 -10.52
C ALA A 45 23.40 -6.08 -11.84
N ALA A 46 24.36 -5.16 -12.00
CA ALA A 46 24.55 -4.36 -13.23
C ALA A 46 25.05 -5.20 -14.41
N VAL A 47 25.92 -6.16 -14.11
CA VAL A 47 26.36 -7.19 -15.03
C VAL A 47 26.04 -8.51 -14.38
N SER A 48 25.18 -9.32 -15.01
CA SER A 48 25.00 -10.70 -14.57
C SER A 48 26.32 -11.43 -14.83
N PRO A 49 27.02 -11.96 -13.80
CA PRO A 49 28.17 -12.82 -14.05
C PRO A 49 27.71 -13.98 -14.92
N LYS A 50 28.45 -14.29 -15.98
CA LYS A 50 28.16 -15.46 -16.80
C LYS A 50 28.27 -16.69 -15.90
N ALA A 51 27.34 -17.64 -16.04
CA ALA A 51 27.32 -18.89 -15.26
C ALA A 51 28.63 -19.71 -15.35
N SER A 52 29.53 -19.36 -16.28
CA SER A 52 30.85 -19.96 -16.47
C SER A 52 31.94 -19.45 -15.51
N GLU A 53 31.74 -18.34 -14.79
CA GLU A 53 32.78 -17.72 -13.93
C GLU A 53 32.21 -17.32 -12.56
N PRO A 54 32.15 -18.25 -11.58
CA PRO A 54 31.52 -18.02 -10.28
C PRO A 54 32.31 -17.13 -9.31
N ASP A 55 33.58 -16.81 -9.60
CA ASP A 55 34.46 -15.96 -8.77
C ASP A 55 34.47 -14.47 -9.18
N GLU A 56 33.68 -14.07 -10.19
CA GLU A 56 33.61 -12.67 -10.60
C GLU A 56 32.82 -11.86 -9.55
N ALA A 57 33.46 -10.83 -8.98
CA ALA A 57 32.85 -9.99 -7.95
C ALA A 57 31.57 -9.34 -8.50
N VAL A 58 30.45 -9.52 -7.78
CA VAL A 58 29.16 -8.96 -8.17
C VAL A 58 29.24 -7.43 -8.17
N VAL A 59 29.04 -6.82 -9.34
CA VAL A 59 29.02 -5.36 -9.49
C VAL A 59 27.59 -4.85 -9.45
N TYR A 60 27.36 -3.90 -8.55
CA TYR A 60 26.09 -3.16 -8.44
C TYR A 60 26.22 -1.82 -9.17
N ALA A 61 25.11 -1.34 -9.73
CA ALA A 61 25.08 -0.03 -10.39
C ALA A 61 25.39 1.09 -9.38
N SER A 62 26.30 1.99 -9.73
CA SER A 62 26.68 3.12 -8.88
C SER A 62 25.61 4.22 -8.84
N LYS A 63 24.80 4.32 -9.90
CA LYS A 63 23.61 5.16 -10.00
C LYS A 63 22.42 4.28 -10.35
N SER A 64 21.37 4.35 -9.54
CA SER A 64 20.14 3.63 -9.81
C SER A 64 19.41 4.24 -11.01
N SER A 65 18.86 3.40 -11.87
CA SER A 65 17.85 3.77 -12.88
C SER A 65 16.55 4.26 -12.24
N ALA A 66 16.18 3.70 -11.09
CA ALA A 66 14.96 3.99 -10.34
C ALA A 66 15.29 4.31 -8.87
N PRO A 67 15.94 5.46 -8.59
CA PRO A 67 16.47 5.79 -7.27
C PRO A 67 15.39 5.90 -6.18
N LEU A 68 14.19 6.38 -6.48
CA LEU A 68 13.09 6.48 -5.54
C LEU A 68 12.60 5.09 -5.14
N LEU A 69 12.29 4.24 -6.12
CA LEU A 69 11.85 2.86 -5.90
C LEU A 69 12.94 2.03 -5.24
N GLN A 70 14.20 2.21 -5.62
CA GLN A 70 15.34 1.52 -5.01
C GLN A 70 15.52 1.92 -3.55
N SER A 71 15.38 3.21 -3.24
CA SER A 71 15.41 3.65 -1.84
C SER A 71 14.26 3.06 -1.04
N LEU A 72 13.03 3.02 -1.59
CA LEU A 72 11.89 2.41 -0.92
C LEU A 72 12.12 0.92 -0.66
N PHE A 73 12.59 0.20 -1.67
CA PHE A 73 12.84 -1.23 -1.58
C PHE A 73 13.93 -1.57 -0.56
N THR A 74 15.05 -0.84 -0.58
CA THR A 74 16.17 -1.08 0.33
C THR A 74 15.87 -0.70 1.78
N ARG A 75 15.03 0.31 2.01
CA ARG A 75 14.68 0.77 3.37
C ARG A 75 13.50 0.04 3.98
N PHE A 76 12.50 -0.32 3.19
CA PHE A 76 11.26 -0.88 3.71
C PHE A 76 11.03 -2.35 3.39
N ILE A 77 11.58 -2.88 2.30
CA ILE A 77 11.32 -4.26 1.89
C ILE A 77 12.46 -5.19 2.33
N LEU A 78 13.70 -4.85 2.03
CA LEU A 78 14.85 -5.67 2.38
C LEU A 78 15.02 -5.91 3.90
N PRO A 79 14.76 -4.94 4.79
CA PRO A 79 14.92 -5.16 6.22
C PRO A 79 13.80 -6.00 6.86
N LEU A 80 12.72 -6.31 6.13
CA LEU A 80 11.60 -7.06 6.69
C LEU A 80 12.05 -8.44 7.19
N PRO A 81 11.52 -8.92 8.32
CA PRO A 81 11.80 -10.26 8.81
C PRO A 81 11.37 -11.30 7.76
N GLY A 82 12.29 -12.20 7.41
CA GLY A 82 12.10 -13.21 6.35
C GLY A 82 12.61 -12.77 4.97
N VAL A 83 12.47 -11.50 4.60
CA VAL A 83 13.04 -10.95 3.35
C VAL A 83 14.53 -10.70 3.48
N SER A 84 14.96 -10.17 4.64
CA SER A 84 16.37 -9.94 4.98
C SER A 84 17.23 -11.19 4.98
N SER A 85 16.63 -12.37 5.19
CA SER A 85 17.33 -13.67 5.16
C SER A 85 17.44 -14.27 3.76
N ILE A 86 16.83 -13.67 2.74
CA ILE A 86 16.88 -14.16 1.37
C ILE A 86 18.27 -13.96 0.80
N VAL A 87 18.86 -15.03 0.26
CA VAL A 87 20.19 -14.97 -0.37
C VAL A 87 20.21 -13.97 -1.54
N PRO A 88 21.26 -13.13 -1.68
CA PRO A 88 21.38 -12.18 -2.78
C PRO A 88 21.24 -12.79 -4.18
N GLU A 89 21.62 -14.06 -4.34
CA GLU A 89 21.46 -14.81 -5.59
C GLU A 89 20.01 -14.94 -6.03
N PHE A 90 19.07 -15.11 -5.09
CA PHE A 90 17.64 -15.18 -5.41
C PHE A 90 17.18 -13.91 -6.13
N TRP A 91 17.59 -12.74 -5.64
CA TRP A 91 17.26 -11.46 -6.24
C TRP A 91 17.87 -11.30 -7.64
N ARG A 92 19.18 -11.57 -7.76
CA ARG A 92 19.94 -11.39 -9.02
C ARG A 92 19.60 -12.40 -10.11
N VAL A 93 19.24 -13.62 -9.75
CA VAL A 93 19.00 -14.70 -10.74
C VAL A 93 17.51 -14.86 -11.00
N ARG A 94 16.72 -15.02 -9.94
CA ARG A 94 15.29 -15.33 -10.07
C ARG A 94 14.46 -14.07 -10.32
N VAL A 95 14.57 -13.09 -9.43
CA VAL A 95 13.73 -11.89 -9.50
C VAL A 95 14.14 -11.00 -10.68
N GLN A 96 15.44 -10.71 -10.83
CA GLN A 96 15.97 -9.95 -11.97
C GLN A 96 15.61 -10.61 -13.30
N GLY A 97 15.85 -11.93 -13.42
CA GLY A 97 15.54 -12.68 -14.64
C GLY A 97 14.05 -12.69 -14.97
N LEU A 98 13.17 -12.73 -13.96
CA LEU A 98 11.73 -12.63 -14.15
C LEU A 98 11.32 -11.25 -14.66
N ILE A 99 11.79 -10.19 -14.01
CA ILE A 99 11.49 -8.80 -14.40
C ILE A 99 11.99 -8.52 -15.82
N LYS A 100 13.21 -8.99 -16.14
CA LYS A 100 13.81 -8.82 -17.48
C LYS A 100 12.97 -9.49 -18.57
N LYS A 101 12.52 -10.74 -18.34
CA LYS A 101 11.62 -11.44 -19.28
C LYS A 101 10.29 -10.73 -19.47
N PHE A 102 9.74 -10.12 -18.42
CA PHE A 102 8.52 -9.31 -18.55
C PHE A 102 8.73 -8.05 -19.37
N ALA A 103 9.88 -7.40 -19.24
CA ALA A 103 10.26 -6.24 -20.05
C ALA A 103 10.48 -6.63 -21.52
N GLU A 104 11.20 -7.72 -21.78
CA GLU A 104 11.48 -8.24 -23.13
C GLU A 104 10.22 -8.76 -23.86
N ALA A 105 9.16 -9.10 -23.12
CA ALA A 105 7.90 -9.57 -23.70
C ALA A 105 7.08 -8.47 -24.42
N ASP A 106 7.57 -7.21 -24.40
CA ASP A 106 7.04 -6.04 -25.11
C ASP A 106 5.50 -5.99 -25.14
N LEU A 107 4.93 -6.05 -23.94
CA LEU A 107 3.50 -6.21 -23.74
C LEU A 107 2.73 -4.99 -24.26
N SER A 108 1.87 -5.20 -25.27
CA SER A 108 1.05 -4.17 -25.97
C SER A 108 0.59 -2.99 -25.10
N GLU A 109 0.89 -1.78 -25.53
CA GLU A 109 0.48 -0.57 -24.82
C GLU A 109 -1.00 -0.25 -25.05
N SER A 110 -1.64 0.38 -24.05
CA SER A 110 -3.03 0.82 -24.15
C SER A 110 -3.31 1.82 -25.27
N TYR A 111 -2.26 2.45 -25.83
CA TYR A 111 -2.41 3.40 -26.93
C TYR A 111 -2.97 2.72 -28.20
N GLU A 112 -2.68 1.43 -28.41
CA GLU A 112 -3.17 0.68 -29.57
C GLU A 112 -4.70 0.48 -29.58
N LYS A 113 -5.40 0.81 -28.48
CA LYS A 113 -6.87 0.59 -28.34
C LYS A 113 -7.70 1.86 -28.16
N GLY A 114 -7.10 3.06 -28.22
CA GLY A 114 -7.85 4.33 -28.09
C GLY A 114 -8.53 4.55 -26.73
N ALA A 115 -8.22 3.73 -25.72
CA ALA A 115 -8.73 3.81 -24.36
C ALA A 115 -7.61 3.46 -23.37
N LEU A 116 -7.66 4.04 -22.16
CA LEU A 116 -6.76 3.63 -21.07
C LEU A 116 -7.00 2.14 -20.77
N GLY A 117 -5.96 1.32 -20.99
CA GLY A 117 -6.02 -0.11 -20.78
C GLY A 117 -5.93 -0.43 -19.29
N THR A 118 -6.49 -1.56 -18.88
CA THR A 118 -6.49 -2.04 -17.48
C THR A 118 -5.10 -2.02 -16.85
N ARG A 119 -4.05 -2.37 -17.60
CA ARG A 119 -2.66 -2.29 -17.14
C ARG A 119 -2.21 -0.87 -16.82
N LYS A 120 -2.54 0.11 -17.67
CA LYS A 120 -2.17 1.51 -17.45
C LYS A 120 -2.94 2.08 -16.26
N THR A 121 -4.24 1.78 -16.15
CA THR A 121 -5.04 2.15 -14.98
C THR A 121 -4.46 1.56 -13.69
N LEU A 122 -4.10 0.28 -13.70
CA LEU A 122 -3.51 -0.38 -12.53
C LEU A 122 -2.12 0.18 -12.19
N ALA A 123 -1.28 0.45 -13.19
CA ALA A 123 0.03 1.04 -13.00
C ALA A 123 -0.07 2.46 -12.42
N THR A 124 -0.98 3.29 -12.94
CA THR A 124 -1.25 4.63 -12.40
C THR A 124 -1.74 4.54 -10.96
N ALA A 125 -2.74 3.69 -10.67
CA ALA A 125 -3.27 3.52 -9.32
C ALA A 125 -2.19 3.02 -8.34
N SER A 126 -1.37 2.04 -8.75
CA SER A 126 -0.27 1.53 -7.94
C SER A 126 0.80 2.60 -7.70
N SER A 127 1.09 3.42 -8.72
CA SER A 127 2.04 4.54 -8.60
C SER A 127 1.55 5.57 -7.58
N THR A 128 0.25 5.82 -7.49
CA THR A 128 -0.35 6.72 -6.47
C THR A 128 -0.17 6.19 -5.04
N VAL A 129 -0.22 4.88 -4.84
CA VAL A 129 0.06 4.28 -3.53
C VAL A 129 1.55 4.39 -3.20
N ILE A 130 2.41 4.04 -4.17
CA ILE A 130 3.87 4.06 -4.00
C ILE A 130 4.37 5.49 -3.73
N GLU A 131 3.88 6.49 -4.47
CA GLU A 131 4.30 7.88 -4.28
C GLU A 131 3.93 8.41 -2.90
N THR A 132 2.84 7.92 -2.28
CA THR A 132 2.43 8.35 -0.95
C THR A 132 3.48 7.92 0.08
N VAL A 133 3.96 6.69 -0.02
CA VAL A 133 5.07 6.19 0.81
C VAL A 133 6.36 6.94 0.48
N ALA A 134 6.63 7.21 -0.80
CA ALA A 134 7.80 7.95 -1.24
C ALA A 134 7.85 9.36 -0.64
N ARG A 135 6.73 10.10 -0.69
CA ARG A 135 6.58 11.44 -0.10
C ARG A 135 6.86 11.40 1.39
N GLY A 136 6.32 10.42 2.12
CA GLY A 136 6.63 10.25 3.55
C GLY A 136 8.11 9.96 3.80
N GLN A 137 8.75 9.14 2.97
CA GLN A 137 10.16 8.78 3.13
C GLN A 137 11.11 9.97 2.90
N ILE A 138 10.84 10.80 1.90
CA ILE A 138 11.77 11.89 1.51
C ILE A 138 11.37 13.25 2.11
N GLY A 139 10.08 13.48 2.34
CA GLY A 139 9.53 14.72 2.91
C GLY A 139 9.38 14.69 4.42
N GLY A 140 9.30 13.50 5.03
CA GLY A 140 9.01 13.34 6.45
C GLY A 140 7.53 13.56 6.80
N GLY A 141 7.23 13.49 8.08
CA GLY A 141 5.94 13.87 8.64
C GLY A 141 5.83 15.39 8.83
N PRO A 142 4.63 15.90 9.14
CA PRO A 142 4.45 17.30 9.50
C PRO A 142 5.36 17.69 10.67
N VAL A 143 5.98 18.87 10.58
CA VAL A 143 6.85 19.41 11.64
C VAL A 143 6.00 20.27 12.55
N SER A 144 5.91 19.89 13.83
CA SER A 144 5.18 20.62 14.86
C SER A 144 6.10 20.87 16.05
N ASP A 145 6.28 22.13 16.43
CA ASP A 145 7.03 22.49 17.65
C ASP A 145 6.14 22.30 18.89
N PRO A 146 6.47 21.35 19.80
CA PRO A 146 5.72 21.09 21.03
C PRO A 146 5.47 22.34 21.86
N ALA A 147 6.42 23.29 21.88
CA ALA A 147 6.32 24.49 22.69
C ALA A 147 5.23 25.46 22.19
N THR A 148 4.81 25.32 20.93
CA THR A 148 3.84 26.21 20.29
C THR A 148 2.45 25.60 20.15
N ARG A 149 2.27 24.33 20.55
CA ARG A 149 1.00 23.62 20.43
C ARG A 149 -0.06 24.25 21.34
N PRO A 150 -1.30 24.45 20.85
CA PRO A 150 -2.38 24.93 21.68
C PRO A 150 -2.75 23.87 22.72
N LYS A 151 -3.20 24.31 23.90
CA LYS A 151 -3.65 23.40 24.97
C LYS A 151 -4.99 22.75 24.64
N GLU A 152 -5.83 23.47 23.89
CA GLU A 152 -7.16 23.05 23.47
C GLU A 152 -7.32 23.33 21.98
N TYR A 153 -7.98 22.43 21.27
CA TYR A 153 -8.27 22.51 19.84
C TYR A 153 -9.78 22.65 19.63
N ASP A 154 -10.21 23.56 18.76
CA ASP A 154 -11.62 23.73 18.42
C ASP A 154 -12.07 22.69 17.38
N LEU A 155 -12.99 21.80 17.77
CA LEU A 155 -13.54 20.76 16.91
C LEU A 155 -14.43 21.30 15.78
N GLN A 156 -14.90 22.54 15.88
CA GLN A 156 -15.72 23.17 14.84
C GLN A 156 -14.86 23.91 13.80
N ASN A 157 -13.56 24.07 14.05
CA ASN A 157 -12.65 24.78 13.19
C ASN A 157 -11.79 23.82 12.35
N ALA A 158 -11.95 23.89 11.02
CA ALA A 158 -11.20 23.03 10.11
C ALA A 158 -9.67 23.22 10.18
N GLY A 159 -9.20 24.44 10.47
CA GLY A 159 -7.78 24.74 10.65
C GLY A 159 -7.22 24.08 11.91
N ASP A 160 -7.96 24.13 13.01
CA ASP A 160 -7.55 23.48 14.27
C ASP A 160 -7.57 21.95 14.14
N LEU A 161 -8.55 21.37 13.45
CA LEU A 161 -8.57 19.92 13.17
C LEU A 161 -7.37 19.49 12.33
N THR A 162 -7.02 20.27 11.31
CA THR A 162 -5.85 19.99 10.46
C THR A 162 -4.55 20.12 11.27
N ARG A 163 -4.44 21.15 12.10
CA ARG A 163 -3.30 21.34 13.00
C ARG A 163 -3.19 20.22 14.02
N ALA A 164 -4.30 19.80 14.63
CA ALA A 164 -4.33 18.69 15.57
C ALA A 164 -3.85 17.38 14.94
N TRP A 165 -4.27 17.12 13.70
CA TRP A 165 -3.80 15.99 12.93
C TRP A 165 -2.28 16.05 12.69
N ASP A 166 -1.76 17.20 12.27
CA ASP A 166 -0.33 17.39 12.04
C ASP A 166 0.48 17.25 13.33
N ASP A 167 0.01 17.82 14.43
CA ASP A 167 0.62 17.72 15.76
C ASP A 167 0.61 16.27 16.27
N ALA A 168 -0.51 15.55 16.08
CA ALA A 168 -0.61 14.13 16.44
C ALA A 168 0.30 13.26 15.57
N MET A 169 0.36 13.49 14.26
CA MET A 169 1.27 12.78 13.37
C MET A 169 2.74 13.05 13.73
N HIS A 170 3.08 14.27 14.13
CA HIS A 170 4.41 14.57 14.65
C HIS A 170 4.69 13.77 15.92
N GLY A 171 3.74 13.76 16.87
CA GLY A 171 3.85 13.02 18.12
C GLY A 171 4.01 11.51 17.91
N LEU A 172 3.32 10.94 16.92
CA LEU A 172 3.40 9.51 16.59
C LEU A 172 4.72 9.11 15.93
N VAL A 173 5.31 9.99 15.12
CA VAL A 173 6.49 9.68 14.30
C VAL A 173 7.80 10.07 15.01
N TYR A 174 7.81 11.20 15.70
CA TYR A 174 9.01 11.82 16.26
C TYR A 174 9.05 11.87 17.78
N GLU A 175 7.94 11.58 18.46
CA GLU A 175 7.82 11.59 19.93
C GLU A 175 7.27 10.25 20.43
N ASN A 176 6.81 10.22 21.69
CA ASN A 176 6.37 9.02 22.37
C ASN A 176 4.83 8.89 22.40
N LEU A 177 4.09 9.60 21.53
CA LEU A 177 2.63 9.60 21.58
C LEU A 177 2.04 8.20 21.38
N CYS A 178 2.71 7.32 20.61
CA CYS A 178 2.28 5.94 20.45
C CYS A 178 2.27 5.19 21.79
N ASP A 179 3.34 5.31 22.58
CA ASP A 179 3.46 4.67 23.88
C ASP A 179 2.45 5.27 24.87
N GLU A 180 2.31 6.60 24.89
CA GLU A 180 1.32 7.30 25.73
C GLU A 180 -0.11 6.84 25.45
N LEU A 181 -0.48 6.69 24.17
CA LEU A 181 -1.81 6.21 23.78
C LEU A 181 -2.02 4.75 24.18
N LEU A 182 -1.01 3.89 24.07
CA LEU A 182 -1.10 2.48 24.47
C LEU A 182 -1.25 2.34 25.99
N ASP A 183 -0.47 3.11 26.76
CA ASP A 183 -0.56 3.14 28.22
C ASP A 183 -1.95 3.64 28.66
N TYR A 184 -2.47 4.69 28.02
CA TYR A 184 -3.80 5.21 28.31
C TYR A 184 -4.93 4.23 27.98
N LEU A 185 -4.81 3.50 26.86
CA LEU A 185 -5.75 2.46 26.46
C LEU A 185 -5.71 1.21 27.36
N ALA A 186 -4.63 1.01 28.12
CA ALA A 186 -4.56 -0.04 29.13
C ALA A 186 -5.44 0.28 30.35
N GLU A 187 -5.67 1.57 30.64
CA GLU A 187 -6.44 2.03 31.79
C GLU A 187 -7.89 2.39 31.43
N THR A 188 -8.16 2.77 30.18
CA THR A 188 -9.45 3.26 29.72
C THR A 188 -9.86 2.67 28.38
N GLU A 189 -11.17 2.45 28.18
CA GLU A 189 -11.71 1.99 26.89
C GLU A 189 -11.98 3.16 25.92
N GLU A 190 -11.90 4.41 26.39
CA GLU A 190 -12.23 5.61 25.62
C GLU A 190 -10.96 6.25 25.04
N PHE A 191 -10.76 6.14 23.73
CA PHE A 191 -9.59 6.71 23.06
C PHE A 191 -9.63 8.26 22.96
N ASP A 192 -10.83 8.82 22.78
CA ASP A 192 -11.05 10.25 22.50
C ASP A 192 -10.93 11.16 23.73
N THR A 193 -10.59 10.60 24.89
CA THR A 193 -10.43 11.32 26.16
C THR A 193 -8.99 11.52 26.59
N HIS A 194 -8.01 10.96 25.87
CA HIS A 194 -6.59 11.08 26.20
C HIS A 194 -6.12 12.54 26.25
N SER A 195 -6.37 13.31 25.19
CA SER A 195 -6.00 14.72 25.11
C SER A 195 -6.90 15.48 24.13
N SER A 196 -6.94 16.82 24.23
CA SER A 196 -7.66 17.65 23.26
C SER A 196 -7.11 17.48 21.84
N MET A 197 -5.80 17.25 21.69
CA MET A 197 -5.15 16.98 20.41
C MET A 197 -5.62 15.64 19.83
N THR A 198 -5.59 14.58 20.64
CA THR A 198 -6.03 13.23 20.25
C THR A 198 -7.49 13.26 19.80
N ARG A 199 -8.37 13.91 20.55
CA ARG A 199 -9.79 14.06 20.19
C ARG A 199 -9.98 14.77 18.85
N ALA A 200 -9.31 15.90 18.64
CA ALA A 200 -9.40 16.64 17.39
C ALA A 200 -8.82 15.86 16.21
N ALA A 201 -7.74 15.09 16.42
CA ALA A 201 -7.21 14.17 15.42
C ALA A 201 -8.18 13.03 15.08
N CYS A 202 -8.88 12.47 16.07
CA CYS A 202 -9.94 11.48 15.84
C CYS A 202 -11.09 12.04 15.01
N ASP A 203 -11.57 13.24 15.36
CA ASP A 203 -12.62 13.93 14.59
C ASP A 203 -12.17 14.19 13.16
N TYR A 204 -10.90 14.60 12.96
CA TYR A 204 -10.32 14.74 11.64
C TYR A 204 -10.35 13.42 10.85
N ILE A 205 -9.94 12.29 11.45
CA ILE A 205 -10.00 10.96 10.83
C ILE A 205 -11.45 10.59 10.48
N LEU A 206 -12.38 10.75 11.43
CA LEU A 206 -13.79 10.41 11.26
C LEU A 206 -14.42 11.18 10.12
N LEU A 207 -14.16 12.49 10.01
CA LEU A 207 -14.63 13.33 8.92
C LEU A 207 -14.10 12.88 7.55
N HIS A 208 -12.82 12.53 7.47
CA HIS A 208 -12.22 12.04 6.22
C HIS A 208 -12.76 10.66 5.82
N LEU A 209 -12.91 9.74 6.77
CA LEU A 209 -13.49 8.42 6.52
C LEU A 209 -14.97 8.52 6.13
N ALA A 210 -15.75 9.36 6.80
CA ALA A 210 -17.15 9.60 6.45
C ALA A 210 -17.29 10.20 5.05
N THR A 211 -16.41 11.15 4.69
CA THR A 211 -16.37 11.74 3.35
C THR A 211 -16.00 10.69 2.30
N LEU A 212 -14.98 9.86 2.57
CA LEU A 212 -14.59 8.77 1.66
C LEU A 212 -15.75 7.78 1.46
N CYS A 213 -16.40 7.34 2.53
CA CYS A 213 -17.57 6.47 2.47
C CYS A 213 -18.70 7.10 1.65
N HIS A 214 -18.97 8.40 1.85
CA HIS A 214 -19.96 9.12 1.07
C HIS A 214 -19.62 9.13 -0.43
N GLN A 215 -18.37 9.43 -0.78
CA GLN A 215 -17.95 9.45 -2.18
C GLN A 215 -18.02 8.08 -2.84
N VAL A 216 -17.55 7.04 -2.15
CA VAL A 216 -17.49 5.67 -2.70
C VAL A 216 -18.87 5.02 -2.76
N LEU A 217 -19.70 5.19 -1.73
CA LEU A 217 -20.95 4.44 -1.60
C LEU A 217 -22.18 5.20 -2.12
N ILE A 218 -22.17 6.53 -2.06
CA ILE A 218 -23.34 7.36 -2.41
C ILE A 218 -23.12 8.08 -3.74
N VAL A 219 -21.99 8.75 -3.93
CA VAL A 219 -21.74 9.57 -5.13
C VAL A 219 -21.33 8.71 -6.33
N SER A 220 -20.55 7.65 -6.11
CA SER A 220 -20.11 6.76 -7.19
C SER A 220 -21.29 6.04 -7.86
N PRO A 221 -21.35 5.99 -9.21
CA PRO A 221 -22.37 5.24 -9.94
C PRO A 221 -22.44 3.75 -9.56
N GLU A 222 -21.34 3.17 -9.12
CA GLU A 222 -21.22 1.76 -8.72
C GLU A 222 -21.49 1.53 -7.22
N GLY A 223 -21.78 2.57 -6.45
CA GLY A 223 -21.92 2.48 -4.99
C GLY A 223 -22.94 1.44 -4.52
N GLN A 224 -24.11 1.38 -5.15
CA GLN A 224 -25.15 0.39 -4.83
C GLN A 224 -24.72 -1.06 -5.14
N TYR A 225 -23.89 -1.25 -6.17
CA TYR A 225 -23.31 -2.55 -6.46
C TYR A 225 -22.29 -2.94 -5.40
N LEU A 226 -21.40 -2.03 -4.99
CA LEU A 226 -20.44 -2.24 -3.91
C LEU A 226 -21.12 -2.61 -2.59
N VAL A 227 -22.21 -1.94 -2.23
CA VAL A 227 -23.00 -2.26 -1.02
C VAL A 227 -23.54 -3.69 -1.08
N LYS A 228 -24.11 -4.11 -2.22
CA LYS A 228 -24.58 -5.50 -2.39
C LYS A 228 -23.44 -6.51 -2.32
N LEU A 229 -22.28 -6.17 -2.89
CA LEU A 229 -21.10 -7.01 -2.83
C LEU A 229 -20.62 -7.18 -1.38
N MET A 230 -20.56 -6.10 -0.61
CA MET A 230 -20.21 -6.14 0.81
C MET A 230 -21.21 -6.93 1.64
N ASP A 231 -22.52 -6.76 1.41
CA ASP A 231 -23.58 -7.53 2.08
C ASP A 231 -23.45 -9.03 1.81
N ASN A 232 -23.19 -9.40 0.56
CA ASN A 232 -22.96 -10.80 0.18
C ASN A 232 -21.70 -11.37 0.84
N LEU A 233 -20.59 -10.62 0.85
CA LEU A 233 -19.36 -11.02 1.54
C LEU A 233 -19.58 -11.19 3.05
N HIS A 234 -20.26 -10.25 3.69
CA HIS A 234 -20.56 -10.29 5.12
C HIS A 234 -21.43 -11.51 5.48
N LYS A 235 -22.44 -11.82 4.66
CA LYS A 235 -23.29 -13.02 4.83
C LYS A 235 -22.54 -14.33 4.66
N MET A 236 -21.45 -14.35 3.89
CA MET A 236 -20.61 -15.53 3.71
C MET A 236 -19.72 -15.81 4.94
N VAL A 237 -19.42 -14.79 5.76
CA VAL A 237 -18.60 -14.94 6.97
C VAL A 237 -19.42 -15.57 8.11
N PRO A 238 -19.05 -16.76 8.61
CA PRO A 238 -19.79 -17.41 9.67
C PRO A 238 -19.38 -16.87 11.05
N TYR A 239 -19.81 -15.64 11.39
CA TYR A 239 -19.46 -14.96 12.64
C TYR A 239 -19.70 -15.79 13.89
N GLY A 240 -20.79 -16.58 13.93
CA GLY A 240 -21.06 -17.49 15.05
C GLY A 240 -20.00 -18.57 15.24
N MET A 241 -19.51 -19.18 14.16
CA MET A 241 -18.45 -20.20 14.21
C MET A 241 -17.10 -19.57 14.58
N VAL A 242 -16.81 -18.38 14.07
CA VAL A 242 -15.61 -17.61 14.44
C VAL A 242 -15.63 -17.30 15.94
N ARG A 243 -16.74 -16.76 16.46
CA ARG A 243 -16.89 -16.45 17.89
C ARG A 243 -16.74 -17.69 18.77
N GLN A 244 -17.29 -18.83 18.35
CA GLN A 244 -17.18 -20.07 19.10
C GLN A 244 -15.75 -20.61 19.11
N THR A 245 -15.02 -20.44 18.00
CA THR A 245 -13.63 -20.91 17.89
C THR A 245 -12.67 -20.05 18.69
N LEU A 246 -12.88 -18.72 18.72
CA LEU A 246 -12.09 -17.79 19.53
C LEU A 246 -12.27 -17.98 21.05
N ARG A 247 -13.36 -18.61 21.49
CA ARG A 247 -13.59 -18.96 22.90
C ARG A 247 -12.75 -20.15 23.37
N ILE A 248 -12.05 -20.83 22.47
CA ILE A 248 -11.19 -21.97 22.82
C ILE A 248 -9.92 -21.44 23.47
N GLY A 249 -9.72 -21.72 24.77
CA GLY A 249 -8.55 -21.24 25.52
C GLY A 249 -7.20 -21.81 25.08
N ASN A 250 -7.18 -22.92 24.33
CA ASN A 250 -5.95 -23.46 23.74
C ASN A 250 -5.68 -22.83 22.37
N ALA A 251 -4.59 -22.04 22.27
CA ALA A 251 -4.22 -21.30 21.07
C ALA A 251 -4.01 -22.20 19.83
N ALA A 252 -3.38 -23.36 19.98
CA ALA A 252 -3.13 -24.26 18.85
C ALA A 252 -4.45 -24.81 18.28
N THR A 253 -5.38 -25.22 19.15
CA THR A 253 -6.71 -25.70 18.74
C THR A 253 -7.57 -24.58 18.16
N MET A 254 -7.51 -23.38 18.74
CA MET A 254 -8.19 -22.18 18.21
C MET A 254 -7.71 -21.87 16.79
N ILE A 255 -6.38 -21.79 16.58
CA ILE A 255 -5.78 -21.49 15.27
C ILE A 255 -6.15 -22.57 14.25
N ALA A 256 -6.06 -23.86 14.61
CA ALA A 256 -6.45 -24.96 13.73
C ALA A 256 -7.95 -24.91 13.37
N GLY A 257 -8.81 -24.57 14.33
CA GLY A 257 -10.24 -24.36 14.10
C GLY A 257 -10.53 -23.17 13.17
N MET A 258 -9.85 -22.05 13.39
CA MET A 258 -9.97 -20.86 12.55
C MET A 258 -9.50 -21.15 11.13
N MET A 259 -8.37 -21.84 10.97
CA MET A 259 -7.83 -22.27 9.68
C MET A 259 -8.83 -23.16 8.92
N LYS A 260 -9.49 -24.10 9.61
CA LYS A 260 -10.54 -24.94 9.01
C LYS A 260 -11.74 -24.13 8.55
N ILE A 261 -12.20 -23.13 9.33
CA ILE A 261 -13.32 -22.27 8.94
C ILE A 261 -12.95 -21.44 7.70
N PHE A 262 -11.76 -20.86 7.68
CA PHE A 262 -11.26 -20.10 6.54
C PHE A 262 -11.17 -20.97 5.28
N LEU A 263 -10.57 -22.15 5.36
CA LEU A 263 -10.43 -23.07 4.23
C LEU A 263 -11.75 -23.69 3.76
N ALA A 264 -12.69 -23.96 4.66
CA ALA A 264 -13.97 -24.56 4.28
C ALA A 264 -14.93 -23.57 3.60
N LYS A 265 -14.91 -22.29 4.00
CA LYS A 265 -15.90 -21.31 3.53
C LYS A 265 -15.36 -20.36 2.45
N LEU A 266 -14.08 -20.00 2.45
CA LEU A 266 -13.53 -19.09 1.44
C LEU A 266 -13.14 -19.81 0.13
N THR A 267 -12.76 -21.09 0.17
CA THR A 267 -11.96 -21.66 -0.94
C THR A 267 -12.73 -22.37 -2.05
N VAL A 268 -14.00 -22.76 -1.91
CA VAL A 268 -14.58 -23.75 -2.86
C VAL A 268 -15.81 -23.29 -3.65
N GLY A 269 -16.62 -22.34 -3.15
CA GLY A 269 -17.84 -21.91 -3.87
C GLY A 269 -17.93 -20.41 -4.14
N GLY A 270 -17.56 -19.58 -3.17
CA GLY A 270 -17.73 -18.12 -3.25
C GLY A 270 -16.65 -17.43 -4.10
N VAL A 271 -15.39 -17.83 -3.97
CA VAL A 271 -14.26 -17.17 -4.66
C VAL A 271 -14.18 -17.55 -6.15
N SER A 272 -14.51 -18.79 -6.52
CA SER A 272 -14.53 -19.22 -7.94
C SER A 272 -15.59 -18.49 -8.76
N ASN A 273 -16.76 -18.22 -8.17
CA ASN A 273 -17.83 -17.47 -8.82
C ASN A 273 -17.55 -15.94 -8.81
N TRP A 274 -16.76 -15.46 -7.84
CA TRP A 274 -16.39 -14.07 -7.65
C TRP A 274 -15.25 -13.58 -8.56
N ILE A 275 -14.30 -14.44 -8.94
CA ILE A 275 -13.19 -14.08 -9.86
C ILE A 275 -13.62 -14.19 -11.35
N GLY A 276 -14.84 -14.64 -11.65
CA GLY A 276 -15.34 -14.71 -13.03
C GLY A 276 -14.61 -15.71 -13.93
N ILE A 277 -13.78 -16.60 -13.37
CA ILE A 277 -13.04 -17.64 -14.12
C ILE A 277 -13.97 -18.77 -14.59
N THR A 278 -15.18 -18.87 -14.05
CA THR A 278 -16.19 -19.84 -14.52
C THR A 278 -17.43 -19.16 -15.08
N SER A 279 -17.27 -18.27 -16.07
CA SER A 279 -18.34 -18.02 -17.05
C SER A 279 -18.31 -19.14 -18.11
N ASN A 280 -18.82 -20.32 -17.74
CA ASN A 280 -19.34 -21.41 -18.59
C ASN A 280 -19.11 -22.77 -17.91
N ALA A 281 -19.99 -23.14 -16.97
CA ALA A 281 -20.20 -24.52 -16.56
C ALA A 281 -21.52 -25.08 -17.13
N ALA A 282 -21.85 -24.67 -18.36
CA ALA A 282 -22.94 -25.25 -19.15
C ALA A 282 -22.43 -25.94 -20.45
N ASP A 283 -21.12 -26.06 -20.65
CA ASP A 283 -20.55 -27.07 -21.54
C ASP A 283 -20.24 -28.32 -20.71
N GLY A 284 -21.23 -29.18 -20.56
CA GLY A 284 -21.09 -30.40 -19.76
C GLY A 284 -22.38 -31.19 -19.51
N GLN A 285 -23.48 -30.90 -20.21
CA GLN A 285 -24.60 -31.84 -20.26
C GLN A 285 -24.35 -32.88 -21.36
N ASN A 286 -23.92 -34.04 -20.88
CA ASN A 286 -23.61 -35.27 -21.60
C ASN A 286 -24.61 -35.60 -22.72
N LEU A 287 -24.08 -35.74 -23.93
CA LEU A 287 -24.76 -36.33 -25.08
C LEU A 287 -24.85 -37.87 -25.03
N MET A 288 -24.68 -38.51 -23.88
CA MET A 288 -24.86 -39.96 -23.70
C MET A 288 -25.36 -40.27 -22.29
N GLN A 289 -26.37 -41.16 -22.22
CA GLN A 289 -27.02 -41.79 -21.05
C GLN A 289 -28.23 -40.98 -20.51
N ARG A 290 -29.51 -41.40 -20.53
CA ARG A 290 -30.16 -42.73 -20.49
C ARG A 290 -29.57 -43.72 -19.49
#